data_AF-A0A536SCI5-F1
#
_entry.id   AF-A0A536SCI5-F1
#
_cell.length_a   1.000
_cell.length_b   1.000
_cell.length_c   1.000
_cell.angle_alpha   90.00
_cell.angle_beta   90.00
_cell.angle_gamma   90.00
#
_symmetry.space_group_name_H-M   'P 1'
#
loop_
_entity.id
_entity.type
_entity.pdbx_description
1 polymer ?
#
loop_
_entity_poly.entity_id
_entity_poly.type
_entity_poly.pdbx_seq_one_letter_code
_entity_poly.pdbx_strand_id
1 'polypeptide(L)'
;MEARLTTKPVDEVVAAIQALDLESVKIRAMDPELGEGWTREYADSIAVAYKNYLTMVAKYPEEAEDILLSEDVDEFWHTHILQTMKYAEDCQNVFGNFLHHQPHVGEVTAEDVETREAQAEKTQRLYEREFGAEQDAAWAGDVIKAENA
;
A
#
# COMPACT_ATOMS: atom_id res chain seq x y z
N MET A 1 -6.51 -9.02 -22.31
CA MET A 1 -5.06 -8.75 -22.46
C MET A 1 -4.65 -8.19 -21.12
N GLU A 2 -4.20 -9.05 -20.22
CA GLU A 2 -3.87 -8.67 -18.84
C GLU A 2 -2.73 -7.65 -18.91
N ALA A 3 -3.00 -6.44 -18.41
CA ALA A 3 -2.01 -5.38 -18.38
C ALA A 3 -0.96 -5.78 -17.34
N ARG A 4 0.23 -6.20 -17.79
CA ARG A 4 1.35 -6.36 -16.87
C ARG A 4 1.65 -5.01 -16.24
N LEU A 5 1.71 -4.98 -14.92
CA LEU A 5 2.08 -3.82 -14.10
C LEU A 5 3.35 -3.12 -14.59
N THR A 6 4.29 -3.89 -15.14
CA THR A 6 5.57 -3.40 -15.64
C THR A 6 6.19 -4.35 -16.65
N THR A 7 7.07 -3.83 -17.50
CA THR A 7 7.94 -4.60 -18.39
C THR A 7 9.34 -4.81 -17.82
N LYS A 8 9.66 -4.19 -16.68
CA LYS A 8 10.95 -4.34 -16.00
C LYS A 8 11.06 -5.71 -15.31
N PRO A 9 12.28 -6.24 -15.10
CA PRO A 9 12.47 -7.43 -14.29
C PRO A 9 11.94 -7.26 -12.87
N VAL A 10 11.27 -8.28 -12.34
CA VAL A 10 10.64 -8.23 -11.01
C VAL A 10 11.65 -7.87 -9.91
N ASP A 11 12.84 -8.44 -9.93
CA ASP A 11 13.87 -8.14 -8.92
C ASP A 11 14.31 -6.67 -8.94
N GLU A 12 14.38 -6.03 -10.11
CA GLU A 12 14.68 -4.60 -10.24
C GLU A 12 13.53 -3.74 -9.70
N VAL A 13 12.30 -4.14 -9.98
CA VAL A 13 11.08 -3.46 -9.50
C VAL A 13 11.02 -3.53 -7.97
N VAL A 14 11.24 -4.72 -7.40
CA VAL A 14 11.27 -4.91 -5.94
C VAL A 14 12.38 -4.09 -5.30
N ALA A 15 13.59 -4.09 -5.88
CA ALA A 15 14.68 -3.25 -5.38
C ALA A 15 14.31 -1.75 -5.41
N ALA A 16 13.67 -1.29 -6.49
CA ALA A 16 13.21 0.09 -6.61
C ALA A 16 12.09 0.44 -5.62
N ILE A 17 11.15 -0.47 -5.36
CA ILE A 17 10.11 -0.31 -4.32
C ILE A 17 10.78 -0.11 -2.95
N GLN A 18 11.74 -0.96 -2.61
CA GLN A 18 12.42 -0.88 -1.32
C GLN A 18 13.23 0.42 -1.18
N ALA A 19 13.75 0.95 -2.29
CA ALA A 19 14.48 2.21 -2.35
C ALA A 19 13.60 3.48 -2.33
N LEU A 20 12.27 3.37 -2.40
CA LEU A 20 11.39 4.54 -2.32
C LEU A 20 11.66 5.36 -1.05
N ASP A 21 11.92 6.65 -1.25
CA ASP A 21 11.96 7.63 -0.17
C ASP A 21 10.52 8.11 0.10
N LEU A 22 9.98 7.72 1.26
CA LEU A 22 8.60 8.03 1.66
C LEU A 22 8.55 9.03 2.82
N GLU A 23 9.65 9.73 3.14
CA GLU A 23 9.70 10.61 4.32
C GLU A 23 8.68 11.75 4.22
N SER A 24 8.53 12.38 3.05
CA SER A 24 7.52 13.43 2.85
C SER A 24 6.09 12.93 3.02
N VAL A 25 5.81 11.66 2.69
CA VAL A 25 4.49 11.03 2.85
C VAL A 25 4.23 10.76 4.33
N LYS A 26 5.22 10.18 5.04
CA LYS A 26 5.15 9.97 6.49
C LYS A 26 4.98 11.27 7.27
N ILE A 27 5.75 12.32 6.94
CA ILE A 27 5.61 13.64 7.58
C ILE A 27 4.18 14.16 7.42
N ARG A 28 3.59 14.01 6.23
CA ARG A 28 2.20 14.40 6.01
C ARG A 28 1.23 13.54 6.80
N ALA A 29 1.39 12.22 6.83
CA ALA A 29 0.52 11.31 7.57
C ALA A 29 0.55 11.56 9.10
N MET A 30 1.70 11.99 9.64
CA MET A 30 1.85 12.34 11.05
C MET A 30 1.26 13.72 11.42
N ASP A 31 0.93 14.57 10.43
CA ASP A 31 0.34 15.87 10.69
C ASP A 31 -1.06 15.69 11.32
N PRO A 32 -1.34 16.26 12.52
CA PRO A 32 -2.61 16.04 13.21
C PRO A 32 -3.78 16.84 12.63
N GLU A 33 -3.51 17.89 11.85
CA GLU A 33 -4.55 18.74 11.26
C GLU A 33 -4.81 18.40 9.79
N LEU A 34 -3.73 18.11 9.06
CA LEU A 34 -3.75 17.96 7.61
C LEU A 34 -3.45 16.52 7.14
N GLY A 35 -3.29 15.59 8.08
CA GLY A 35 -3.09 14.16 7.84
C GLY A 35 -3.84 13.34 8.88
N GLU A 36 -3.32 12.16 9.21
CA GLU A 36 -3.99 11.19 10.09
C GLU A 36 -3.64 11.34 11.58
N GLY A 37 -2.65 12.17 11.90
CA GLY A 37 -2.11 12.33 13.25
C GLY A 37 -1.40 11.07 13.77
N TRP A 38 -0.79 10.28 12.88
CA TRP A 38 -0.07 9.07 13.29
C TRP A 38 1.20 9.36 14.08
N THR A 39 1.59 8.41 14.93
CA THR A 39 2.94 8.43 15.53
C THR A 39 3.99 8.14 14.47
N ARG A 40 5.25 8.50 14.76
CA ARG A 40 6.39 8.18 13.90
C ARG A 40 6.55 6.68 13.70
N GLU A 41 6.46 5.93 14.78
CA GLU A 41 6.58 4.48 14.79
C GLU A 41 5.49 3.84 13.92
N TYR A 42 4.25 4.33 14.03
CA TYR A 42 3.16 3.84 13.21
C TYR A 42 3.35 4.18 11.74
N ALA A 43 3.68 5.43 11.40
CA ALA A 43 3.93 5.84 10.01
C ALA A 43 5.10 5.09 9.36
N ASP A 44 6.17 4.79 10.12
CA ASP A 44 7.27 3.93 9.66
C ASP A 44 6.78 2.50 9.36
N SER A 45 5.92 1.94 10.21
CA SER A 45 5.33 0.61 9.99
C SER A 45 4.39 0.57 8.76
N ILE A 46 3.55 1.59 8.57
CA ILE A 46 2.68 1.70 7.38
C ILE A 46 3.52 1.84 6.10
N ALA A 47 4.62 2.60 6.13
CA ALA A 47 5.50 2.73 4.97
C ALA A 47 6.14 1.39 4.55
N VAL A 48 6.49 0.52 5.52
CA VAL A 48 6.94 -0.85 5.25
C VAL A 48 5.81 -1.69 4.65
N ALA A 49 4.62 -1.64 5.25
CA ALA A 49 3.45 -2.36 4.75
C ALA A 49 3.06 -1.95 3.33
N TYR A 50 3.10 -0.65 3.00
CA TYR A 50 2.88 -0.13 1.66
C TYR A 50 3.91 -0.69 0.65
N LYS A 51 5.20 -0.73 1.01
CA LYS A 51 6.24 -1.36 0.17
C LYS A 51 6.00 -2.86 -0.01
N ASN A 52 5.54 -3.56 1.02
CA ASN A 52 5.20 -4.98 0.94
C ASN A 52 4.01 -5.20 0.00
N TYR A 53 2.97 -4.38 0.10
CA TYR A 53 1.83 -4.40 -0.82
C TYR A 53 2.26 -4.22 -2.28
N LEU A 54 3.04 -3.18 -2.59
CA LEU A 54 3.57 -2.95 -3.94
C LEU A 54 4.41 -4.14 -4.43
N THR A 55 5.18 -4.75 -3.54
CA THR A 55 6.01 -5.93 -3.84
C THR A 55 5.14 -7.12 -4.21
N MET A 56 4.06 -7.39 -3.47
CA MET A 56 3.14 -8.49 -3.78
C MET A 56 2.44 -8.26 -5.12
N VAL A 57 1.96 -7.04 -5.39
CA VAL A 57 1.33 -6.67 -6.67
C VAL A 57 2.29 -6.86 -7.85
N ALA A 58 3.58 -6.53 -7.67
CA ALA A 58 4.60 -6.72 -8.70
C ALA A 58 4.98 -8.20 -8.93
N LYS A 59 5.03 -9.01 -7.87
CA LYS A 59 5.38 -10.44 -7.95
C LYS A 59 4.24 -11.33 -8.42
N TYR A 60 3.00 -10.93 -8.14
CA TYR A 60 1.79 -11.72 -8.39
C TYR A 60 0.80 -10.97 -9.27
N PRO A 61 1.17 -10.60 -10.51
CA PRO A 61 0.32 -9.79 -11.38
C PRO A 61 -1.01 -10.46 -11.75
N GLU A 62 -1.06 -11.80 -11.75
CA GLU A 62 -2.30 -12.57 -12.00
C GLU A 62 -3.26 -12.53 -10.81
N GLU A 63 -2.75 -12.21 -9.61
CA GLU A 63 -3.52 -12.15 -8.37
C GLU A 63 -3.76 -10.71 -7.89
N ALA A 64 -3.17 -9.72 -8.56
CA ALA A 64 -3.06 -8.34 -8.11
C ALA A 64 -4.41 -7.67 -7.80
N GLU A 65 -5.45 -7.94 -8.60
CA GLU A 65 -6.80 -7.39 -8.39
C GLU A 65 -7.48 -7.97 -7.13
N ASP A 66 -6.99 -9.10 -6.61
CA ASP A 66 -7.52 -9.75 -5.41
C ASP A 66 -6.64 -9.51 -4.17
N ILE A 67 -5.56 -8.72 -4.28
CA ILE A 67 -4.72 -8.36 -3.14
C ILE A 67 -5.40 -7.19 -2.43
N LEU A 68 -5.97 -7.47 -1.28
CA LEU A 68 -6.56 -6.49 -0.39
C LEU A 68 -5.46 -5.64 0.25
N LEU A 69 -5.70 -4.34 0.28
CA LEU A 69 -4.91 -3.36 1.00
C LEU A 69 -5.62 -3.04 2.33
N SER A 70 -4.87 -2.87 3.42
CA SER A 70 -5.48 -2.36 4.66
C SER A 70 -5.86 -0.89 4.51
N GLU A 71 -6.84 -0.43 5.29
CA GLU A 71 -7.35 0.95 5.24
C GLU A 71 -6.25 2.00 5.42
N ASP A 72 -5.35 1.80 6.40
CA ASP A 72 -4.24 2.73 6.61
C ASP A 72 -3.18 2.67 5.49
N VAL A 73 -2.96 1.52 4.87
CA VAL A 73 -2.08 1.44 3.69
C VAL A 73 -2.72 2.16 2.50
N ASP A 74 -4.05 2.12 2.37
CA ASP A 74 -4.80 2.90 1.38
C ASP A 74 -4.61 4.40 1.59
N GLU A 75 -4.84 4.88 2.80
CA GLU A 75 -4.75 6.30 3.14
C GLU A 75 -3.31 6.83 2.95
N PHE A 76 -2.31 6.00 3.29
CA PHE A 76 -0.92 6.33 3.01
C PHE A 76 -0.63 6.40 1.51
N TRP A 77 -1.23 5.50 0.71
CA TRP A 77 -1.13 5.55 -0.75
C TRP A 77 -1.83 6.78 -1.31
N HIS A 78 -3.00 7.17 -0.82
CA HIS A 78 -3.70 8.40 -1.21
C HIS A 78 -2.83 9.63 -0.91
N THR A 79 -2.22 9.66 0.28
CA THR A 79 -1.26 10.71 0.66
C THR A 79 -0.08 10.78 -0.31
N HIS A 80 0.45 9.63 -0.75
CA HIS A 80 1.51 9.57 -1.75
C HIS A 80 1.03 10.10 -3.12
N ILE A 81 -0.14 9.68 -3.59
CA ILE A 81 -0.76 10.13 -4.87
C ILE A 81 -0.93 11.65 -4.89
N LEU A 82 -1.35 12.26 -3.79
CA LEU A 82 -1.54 13.71 -3.68
C LEU A 82 -0.22 14.50 -3.83
N GLN A 83 0.93 13.87 -3.61
CA GLN A 83 2.24 14.41 -3.97
C GLN A 83 2.54 14.17 -5.46
N THR A 84 1.67 14.69 -6.33
CA THR A 84 1.53 14.27 -7.73
C THR A 84 2.82 14.20 -8.55
N MET A 85 3.73 15.18 -8.42
CA MET A 85 5.03 15.17 -9.11
C MET A 85 5.91 14.02 -8.63
N LYS A 86 6.02 13.84 -7.31
CA LYS A 86 6.80 12.77 -6.68
C LYS A 86 6.20 11.41 -7.03
N TYR A 87 4.89 11.25 -6.91
CA TYR A 87 4.22 9.99 -7.22
C TYR A 87 4.43 9.56 -8.67
N ALA A 88 4.34 10.50 -9.62
CA ALA A 88 4.58 10.21 -11.02
C ALA A 88 6.04 9.81 -11.28
N GLU A 89 7.01 10.48 -10.65
CA GLU A 89 8.44 10.14 -10.74
C GLU A 89 8.73 8.76 -10.13
N ASP A 90 8.24 8.50 -8.92
CA ASP A 90 8.40 7.23 -8.23
C ASP A 90 7.77 6.08 -9.05
N CYS A 91 6.58 6.27 -9.61
CA CYS A 91 5.95 5.28 -10.48
C CYS A 91 6.80 5.00 -11.73
N GLN A 92 7.34 6.04 -12.38
CA GLN A 92 8.22 5.88 -13.52
C GLN A 92 9.52 5.15 -13.15
N ASN A 93 10.11 5.47 -12.01
CA ASN A 93 11.34 4.87 -11.51
C ASN A 93 11.15 3.41 -11.12
N VAL A 94 10.03 3.08 -10.48
CA VAL A 94 9.71 1.72 -10.05
C VAL A 94 9.15 0.89 -11.20
N PHE A 95 7.98 1.26 -11.74
CA PHE A 95 7.23 0.44 -12.70
C PHE A 95 7.51 0.79 -14.15
N GLY A 96 8.09 1.96 -14.43
CA GLY A 96 8.28 2.45 -15.81
C GLY A 96 6.99 2.97 -16.44
N ASN A 97 5.91 3.09 -15.66
CA ASN A 97 4.60 3.61 -16.04
C ASN A 97 3.88 4.08 -14.78
N PHE A 98 2.76 4.80 -14.96
CA PHE A 98 1.96 5.31 -13.84
C PHE A 98 1.12 4.20 -13.21
N LEU A 99 1.28 3.96 -11.91
CA LEU A 99 0.44 3.03 -11.18
C LEU A 99 -0.90 3.70 -10.84
N HIS A 100 -1.97 3.25 -11.47
CA HIS A 100 -3.32 3.77 -11.21
C HIS A 100 -3.91 3.13 -9.96
N HIS A 101 -4.56 3.95 -9.13
CA HIS A 101 -5.34 3.51 -7.98
C HIS A 101 -6.82 3.85 -8.25
N GLN A 102 -7.72 2.92 -7.94
CA GLN A 102 -9.16 3.08 -8.11
C GLN A 102 -9.85 2.90 -6.75
N PRO A 103 -10.16 4.01 -6.04
CA PRO A 103 -10.89 3.94 -4.79
C PRO A 103 -12.27 3.33 -4.99
N HIS A 104 -12.77 2.65 -3.96
CA HIS A 104 -14.16 2.24 -3.90
C HIS A 104 -15.07 3.49 -3.86
N VAL A 105 -16.06 3.54 -4.75
CA VAL A 105 -17.03 4.64 -4.82
C VAL A 105 -18.45 4.06 -4.79
N GLY A 106 -19.26 4.50 -3.82
CA GLY A 106 -20.65 4.07 -3.67
C GLY A 106 -20.94 3.43 -2.32
N GLU A 107 -22.14 2.89 -2.18
CA GLU A 107 -22.55 2.13 -0.98
C GLU A 107 -21.83 0.79 -0.96
N VAL A 108 -21.34 0.39 0.21
CA VAL A 108 -20.77 -0.96 0.41
C VAL A 108 -21.92 -1.96 0.47
N THR A 109 -21.96 -2.88 -0.48
CA THR A 109 -22.96 -3.93 -0.57
C THR A 109 -22.54 -5.18 0.21
N ALA A 110 -23.46 -6.13 0.41
CA ALA A 110 -23.13 -7.41 1.02
C ALA A 110 -22.15 -8.25 0.16
N GLU A 111 -22.23 -8.14 -1.16
CA GLU A 111 -21.31 -8.79 -2.10
C GLU A 111 -19.89 -8.22 -1.98
N ASP A 112 -19.75 -6.91 -1.75
CA ASP A 112 -18.45 -6.27 -1.51
C ASP A 112 -17.81 -6.77 -0.20
N VAL A 113 -18.62 -7.02 0.83
CA VAL A 113 -18.13 -7.57 2.10
C VAL A 113 -17.62 -9.00 1.91
N GLU A 114 -18.39 -9.87 1.27
CA GLU A 114 -17.98 -11.26 0.98
C GLU A 114 -16.72 -11.29 0.11
N THR A 115 -16.64 -10.43 -0.90
CA THR A 115 -15.46 -10.29 -1.76
C THR A 115 -14.25 -9.86 -0.95
N ARG A 116 -14.38 -8.85 -0.08
CA ARG A 116 -13.30 -8.38 0.79
C ARG A 116 -12.81 -9.45 1.75
N GLU A 117 -13.71 -10.26 2.33
CA GLU A 117 -13.32 -11.38 3.21
C GLU A 117 -12.46 -12.41 2.45
N ALA A 118 -12.87 -12.79 1.25
CA ALA A 118 -12.09 -13.72 0.41
C ALA A 118 -10.73 -13.13 -0.01
N GLN A 119 -10.69 -11.85 -0.36
CA GLN A 119 -9.45 -11.14 -0.69
C GLN A 119 -8.51 -11.01 0.52
N ALA A 120 -9.06 -10.81 1.73
CA ALA A 120 -8.28 -10.75 2.96
C ALA A 120 -7.54 -12.08 3.22
N GLU A 121 -8.24 -13.22 3.11
CA GLU A 121 -7.61 -14.54 3.27
C GLU A 121 -6.50 -14.77 2.24
N LYS A 122 -6.74 -14.39 0.98
CA LYS A 122 -5.76 -14.53 -0.10
C LYS A 122 -4.52 -13.67 0.17
N THR A 123 -4.73 -12.41 0.53
CA THR A 123 -3.68 -11.45 0.86
C THR A 123 -2.84 -11.95 2.03
N GLN A 124 -3.47 -12.45 3.09
CA GLN A 124 -2.77 -13.04 4.23
C GLN A 124 -1.85 -14.18 3.79
N ARG A 125 -2.34 -15.13 2.98
CA ARG A 125 -1.53 -16.26 2.50
C ARG A 125 -0.35 -15.80 1.63
N LEU A 126 -0.56 -14.79 0.78
CA LEU A 126 0.50 -14.21 -0.04
C LEU A 126 1.55 -13.50 0.81
N TYR A 127 1.11 -12.73 1.80
CA TYR A 127 1.98 -12.04 2.72
C TYR A 127 2.84 -13.03 3.52
N GLU A 128 2.21 -14.07 4.08
CA GLU A 128 2.90 -15.11 4.84
C GLU A 128 3.96 -15.85 3.99
N ARG A 129 3.64 -16.11 2.72
CA ARG A 129 4.57 -16.73 1.77
C ARG A 129 5.79 -15.86 1.48
N GLU A 130 5.61 -14.55 1.38
CA GLU A 130 6.68 -13.62 0.99
C GLU A 130 7.51 -13.10 2.16
N PHE A 131 6.87 -12.83 3.29
CA PHE A 131 7.46 -12.09 4.40
C PHE A 131 7.47 -12.89 5.71
N GLY A 132 6.77 -14.03 5.76
CA GLY A 132 6.60 -14.83 6.96
C GLY A 132 5.35 -14.47 7.77
N ALA A 133 5.15 -15.14 8.90
CA ALA A 133 3.92 -15.09 9.68
C ALA A 133 3.77 -13.88 10.61
N GLU A 134 4.79 -13.03 10.70
CA GLU A 134 4.75 -11.84 11.55
C GLU A 134 4.19 -10.68 10.74
N GLN A 135 2.91 -10.40 10.93
CA GLN A 135 2.28 -9.21 10.34
C GLN A 135 2.56 -8.00 11.25
N ASP A 136 3.15 -6.95 10.69
CA ASP A 136 3.32 -5.68 11.40
C ASP A 136 1.96 -5.03 11.73
N ALA A 137 1.96 -4.10 12.69
CA ALA A 137 0.77 -3.38 13.20
C ALA A 137 -0.16 -2.84 12.09
N ALA A 138 0.41 -2.48 10.93
CA ALA A 138 -0.27 -2.01 9.73
C ALA A 138 -1.37 -2.93 9.16
N TRP A 139 -1.29 -4.23 9.44
CA TRP A 139 -2.24 -5.24 8.97
C TRP A 139 -3.12 -5.80 10.09
N ALA A 140 -2.81 -5.47 11.35
CA ALA A 140 -3.59 -5.87 12.52
C ALA A 140 -4.89 -5.07 12.69
N GLY A 141 -5.02 -3.92 12.00
CA GLY A 141 -6.19 -3.03 12.09
C GLY A 141 -6.21 -2.12 13.33
N ASP A 142 -5.15 -2.15 14.14
CA ASP A 142 -5.00 -1.31 15.32
C ASP A 142 -4.33 0.03 14.96
N VAL A 143 -5.15 1.05 14.67
CA VAL A 143 -4.66 2.40 14.36
C VAL A 143 -4.03 3.05 15.60
N ILE A 144 -2.77 3.48 15.52
CA ILE A 144 -2.08 4.20 16.61
C ILE A 144 -1.90 5.67 16.25
N LYS A 145 -2.73 6.53 16.86
CA LYS A 145 -2.62 8.00 16.74
C LYS A 145 -1.72 8.58 17.82
N ALA A 146 -1.01 9.66 17.51
CA ALA A 146 -0.24 10.41 18.48
C ALA A 146 -1.18 11.01 19.55
N GLU A 147 -0.79 10.97 20.82
CA GLU A 147 -1.51 11.70 21.85
C GLU A 147 -1.47 13.19 21.50
N ASN A 148 -2.64 13.84 21.47
CA ASN A 148 -2.80 15.23 21.04
C ASN A 148 -1.70 16.13 21.63
N ALA A 149 -0.94 16.79 20.75
CA ALA A 149 0.01 17.85 21.11
C ALA A 149 -0.70 19.14 21.52
#